data_AF-A0A1Q7FZA8-F1
#
_entry.id   AF-A0A1Q7FZA8-F1
#
_cell.length_a   1.000
_cell.length_b   1.000
_cell.length_c   1.000
_cell.angle_alpha   90.00
_cell.angle_beta   90.00
_cell.angle_gamma   90.00
#
_symmetry.space_group_name_H-M   'P 1'
#
loop_
_entity.id
_entity.type
_entity.pdbx_description
1 polymer ?
#
loop_
_entity_poly.entity_id
_entity_poly.type
_entity_poly.pdbx_seq_one_letter_code
_entity_poly.pdbx_strand_id
1 'polypeptide(L)'
;MIFKKQLTLAATVVILQCLVAFPLAAQPGEQDTLRIERIKRQIATVPAGQEATITVRARATGLRVTQTSAGETETKITIGNTQEIRGAISEAGDDYFIVTDARNRYWTRLGYEHVLKVVGFSTPLETARSFERVLLLVKPGDKITVLDSSGRISKGKIAELSPSSLRLFVNRTVHDFPADQIREITQRRSNHLGLTKGVVIGSGIGLGLTILAVAGGCGECVGAGLALTGLGAGIGAGIGAALDGVIRHDVTIYRAPGRTSSRLATENRREPSSSKFF
;
A
#
# COMPACT_ATOMS: atom_id res chain seq x y z
N MET A 1 -11.67 -40.98 -34.26
CA MET A 1 -12.46 -41.23 -33.03
C MET A 1 -11.62 -41.34 -31.74
N ILE A 2 -10.47 -42.04 -31.76
CA ILE A 2 -9.67 -42.38 -30.55
C ILE A 2 -9.28 -41.17 -29.67
N PHE A 3 -8.86 -40.05 -30.28
CA PHE A 3 -8.38 -38.86 -29.57
C PHE A 3 -9.36 -38.32 -28.51
N LYS A 4 -10.67 -38.45 -28.72
CA LYS A 4 -11.69 -37.91 -27.82
C LYS A 4 -11.77 -38.65 -26.46
N LYS A 5 -11.28 -39.90 -26.37
CA LYS A 5 -11.20 -40.64 -25.09
C LYS A 5 -9.99 -40.25 -24.24
N GLN A 6 -8.83 -39.97 -24.86
CA GLN A 6 -7.62 -39.59 -24.14
C GLN A 6 -7.78 -38.26 -23.38
N LEU A 7 -8.45 -37.28 -24.01
CA LEU A 7 -8.70 -35.98 -23.39
C LEU A 7 -9.60 -36.08 -22.15
N THR A 8 -10.58 -36.99 -22.15
CA THR A 8 -11.45 -37.22 -20.99
C THR A 8 -10.68 -37.80 -19.79
N LEU A 9 -9.84 -38.83 -20.02
CA LEU A 9 -9.05 -39.43 -18.94
C LEU A 9 -8.08 -38.41 -18.30
N ALA A 10 -7.40 -37.60 -19.11
CA ALA A 10 -6.50 -36.56 -18.62
C ALA A 10 -7.22 -35.56 -17.69
N ALA A 11 -8.43 -35.14 -18.06
CA ALA A 11 -9.24 -34.24 -17.23
C ALA A 11 -9.64 -34.88 -15.89
N THR A 12 -10.05 -36.16 -15.88
CA THR A 12 -10.45 -36.85 -14.64
C THR A 12 -9.29 -37.00 -13.65
N VAL A 13 -8.07 -37.31 -14.13
CA VAL A 13 -6.89 -37.48 -13.27
C VAL A 13 -6.49 -36.16 -12.60
N VAL A 14 -6.53 -35.04 -13.33
CA VAL A 14 -6.23 -33.70 -12.77
C VAL A 14 -7.26 -33.30 -11.71
N ILE A 15 -8.56 -33.53 -11.95
CA ILE A 15 -9.63 -33.26 -10.97
C ILE A 15 -9.43 -34.09 -9.70
N LEU A 16 -9.04 -35.37 -9.84
CA LEU A 16 -8.82 -36.26 -8.70
C LEU A 16 -7.58 -35.86 -7.88
N GLN A 17 -6.47 -35.46 -8.52
CA GLN A 17 -5.28 -34.98 -7.82
C GLN A 17 -5.54 -33.65 -7.07
N CYS A 18 -6.36 -32.75 -7.62
CA CYS A 18 -6.78 -31.53 -6.92
C CYS A 18 -7.60 -31.82 -5.65
N LEU A 19 -8.30 -32.96 -5.56
CA LEU A 19 -9.09 -33.34 -4.38
C LEU A 19 -8.24 -33.89 -3.22
N VAL A 20 -7.14 -34.59 -3.51
CA VAL A 20 -6.24 -35.13 -2.47
C VAL A 20 -5.31 -34.05 -1.89
N ALA A 21 -5.17 -32.90 -2.56
CA ALA A 21 -4.33 -31.79 -2.14
C ALA A 21 -5.03 -30.76 -1.22
N PHE A 22 -6.33 -30.95 -0.89
CA PHE A 22 -6.97 -30.16 0.16
C PHE A 22 -6.59 -30.73 1.54
N PRO A 23 -5.97 -29.95 2.45
CA PRO A 23 -5.80 -30.39 3.83
C PRO A 23 -7.18 -30.59 4.47
N LEU A 24 -7.29 -31.57 5.37
CA LEU A 24 -8.52 -31.79 6.15
C LEU A 24 -8.99 -30.45 6.73
N ALA A 25 -10.28 -30.15 6.55
CA ALA A 25 -10.88 -28.93 7.07
C ALA A 25 -10.89 -28.98 8.61
N ALA A 26 -9.83 -28.44 9.23
CA ALA A 26 -9.75 -28.25 10.67
C ALA A 26 -11.02 -27.51 11.16
N GLN A 27 -11.52 -27.91 12.33
CA GLN A 27 -12.83 -27.45 12.81
C GLN A 27 -12.86 -25.90 12.88
N PRO A 28 -13.99 -25.26 12.55
CA PRO A 28 -14.01 -23.83 12.26
C PRO A 28 -13.55 -22.93 13.42
N GLY A 29 -13.57 -23.39 14.67
CA GLY A 29 -12.99 -22.67 15.81
C GLY A 29 -11.46 -22.71 15.92
N GLU A 30 -10.81 -23.78 15.45
CA GLU A 30 -9.36 -23.98 15.62
C GLU A 30 -8.54 -23.11 14.64
N GLN A 31 -9.06 -22.87 13.44
CA GLN A 31 -8.37 -21.99 12.48
C GLN A 31 -8.39 -20.53 12.95
N ASP A 32 -9.47 -20.06 13.58
CA ASP A 32 -9.57 -18.67 14.02
C ASP A 32 -8.79 -18.39 15.32
N THR A 33 -8.60 -19.35 16.24
CA THR A 33 -7.68 -19.17 17.37
C THR A 33 -6.22 -19.09 16.92
N LEU A 34 -5.77 -20.00 16.04
CA LEU A 34 -4.42 -19.97 15.44
C LEU A 34 -4.18 -18.72 14.58
N ARG A 35 -5.24 -18.15 14.01
CA ARG A 35 -5.21 -16.86 13.29
C ARG A 35 -5.02 -15.69 14.24
N ILE A 36 -5.84 -15.58 15.29
CA ILE A 36 -5.76 -14.50 16.29
C ILE A 36 -4.37 -14.50 16.92
N GLU A 37 -3.85 -15.67 17.31
CA GLU A 37 -2.51 -15.83 17.88
C GLU A 37 -1.36 -15.43 16.93
N ARG A 38 -1.57 -15.55 15.61
CA ARG A 38 -0.61 -15.06 14.62
C ARG A 38 -0.67 -13.54 14.48
N ILE A 39 -1.87 -12.95 14.54
CA ILE A 39 -2.07 -11.50 14.44
C ILE A 39 -1.57 -10.80 15.71
N LYS A 40 -1.86 -11.34 16.90
CA LYS A 40 -1.29 -10.89 18.18
C LYS A 40 0.23 -10.84 18.13
N ARG A 41 0.90 -11.95 17.74
CA ARG A 41 2.36 -11.98 17.58
C ARG A 41 2.88 -11.00 16.55
N GLN A 42 2.16 -10.75 15.46
CA GLN A 42 2.54 -9.73 14.48
C GLN A 42 2.44 -8.32 15.06
N ILE A 43 1.34 -7.97 15.72
CA ILE A 43 1.14 -6.65 16.33
C ILE A 43 2.09 -6.41 17.51
N ALA A 44 2.37 -7.42 18.34
CA ALA A 44 3.34 -7.34 19.43
C ALA A 44 4.80 -7.13 18.96
N THR A 45 5.12 -7.36 17.68
CA THR A 45 6.42 -6.99 17.10
C THR A 45 6.50 -5.55 16.59
N VAL A 46 5.43 -4.75 16.72
CA VAL A 46 5.40 -3.33 16.35
C VAL A 46 5.72 -2.47 17.59
N PRO A 47 6.82 -1.69 17.58
CA PRO A 47 7.05 -0.68 18.62
C PRO A 47 5.94 0.37 18.66
N ALA A 48 5.45 0.69 19.85
CA ALA A 48 4.41 1.69 20.06
C ALA A 48 4.76 3.04 19.40
N GLY A 49 3.79 3.66 18.73
CA GLY A 49 3.97 4.92 18.01
C GLY A 49 4.59 4.80 16.61
N GLN A 50 4.80 3.59 16.08
CA GLN A 50 5.05 3.41 14.64
C GLN A 50 3.75 3.46 13.82
N GLU A 51 3.82 4.05 12.63
CA GLU A 51 2.77 3.95 11.62
C GLU A 51 2.67 2.51 11.07
N ALA A 52 1.45 2.03 10.85
CA ALA A 52 1.15 0.73 10.28
C ALA A 52 0.01 0.84 9.24
N THR A 53 0.14 0.13 8.12
CA THR A 53 -0.92 0.01 7.12
C THR A 53 -1.72 -1.27 7.41
N ILE A 54 -2.85 -1.13 8.09
CA ILE A 54 -3.65 -2.25 8.60
C ILE A 54 -4.91 -2.39 7.73
N THR A 55 -4.81 -3.20 6.67
CA THR A 55 -5.92 -3.48 5.76
C THR A 55 -6.98 -4.38 6.40
N VAL A 56 -7.83 -3.81 7.26
CA VAL A 56 -8.95 -4.50 7.91
C VAL A 56 -10.02 -4.86 6.88
N ARG A 57 -9.86 -6.03 6.27
CA ARG A 57 -10.98 -6.74 5.65
C ARG A 57 -11.84 -7.32 6.77
N ALA A 58 -13.12 -6.97 6.80
CA ALA A 58 -14.16 -7.57 7.64
C ALA A 58 -15.11 -8.43 6.77
N ARG A 59 -15.83 -9.38 7.37
CA ARG A 59 -16.55 -10.46 6.64
C ARG A 59 -18.06 -10.17 6.40
N ALA A 60 -18.41 -8.94 5.99
CA ALA A 60 -19.79 -8.40 5.99
C ALA A 60 -19.81 -7.01 5.25
N THR A 61 -20.85 -6.29 4.75
CA THR A 61 -22.36 -6.30 4.67
C THR A 61 -23.28 -5.17 5.26
N GLY A 62 -22.86 -4.03 5.85
CA GLY A 62 -23.75 -2.85 6.20
C GLY A 62 -23.29 -1.84 7.30
N LEU A 63 -22.91 -0.59 6.93
CA LEU A 63 -22.22 0.41 7.79
C LEU A 63 -23.15 1.45 8.46
N ARG A 64 -22.91 1.76 9.74
CA ARG A 64 -23.46 2.95 10.43
C ARG A 64 -22.49 3.48 11.48
N VAL A 65 -22.27 4.80 11.52
CA VAL A 65 -21.50 5.48 12.57
C VAL A 65 -22.47 6.01 13.62
N THR A 66 -22.15 5.78 14.90
CA THR A 66 -22.87 6.38 16.04
C THR A 66 -21.86 7.19 16.85
N GLN A 67 -22.19 8.45 17.15
CA GLN A 67 -21.30 9.36 17.87
C GLN A 67 -21.76 9.46 19.32
N THR A 68 -21.01 8.86 20.25
CA THR A 68 -21.35 8.84 21.68
C THR A 68 -20.96 10.15 22.35
N SER A 69 -21.87 10.74 23.12
CA SER A 69 -21.73 12.07 23.72
C SER A 69 -20.90 12.07 25.01
N ALA A 70 -19.63 11.64 24.92
CA ALA A 70 -18.68 11.63 26.04
C ALA A 70 -17.23 11.98 25.63
N GLY A 71 -16.98 12.28 24.35
CA GLY A 71 -15.61 12.40 23.79
C GLY A 71 -15.01 11.06 23.35
N GLU A 72 -15.51 9.94 23.89
CA GLU A 72 -15.23 8.61 23.38
C GLU A 72 -15.93 8.36 22.04
N THR A 73 -15.15 8.13 20.99
CA THR A 73 -15.67 7.81 19.65
C THR A 73 -15.57 6.31 19.42
N GLU A 74 -16.49 5.55 20.03
CA GLU A 74 -16.63 4.11 19.77
C GLU A 74 -17.06 3.90 18.31
N THR A 75 -16.08 3.84 17.40
CA THR A 75 -16.29 3.58 15.99
C THR A 75 -16.65 2.10 15.82
N LYS A 76 -17.91 1.77 16.11
CA LYS A 76 -18.46 0.43 15.98
C LYS A 76 -18.54 0.05 14.51
N ILE A 77 -17.45 -0.55 13.99
CA ILE A 77 -17.34 -1.02 12.61
C ILE A 77 -18.27 -2.20 12.40
N THR A 78 -19.55 -1.86 12.29
CA THR A 78 -20.52 -2.66 11.59
C THR A 78 -20.03 -2.59 10.13
N ILE A 79 -19.28 -3.61 9.72
CA ILE A 79 -19.70 -4.51 8.63
C ILE A 79 -19.95 -3.76 7.30
N GLY A 80 -19.30 -4.05 6.17
CA GLY A 80 -19.62 -3.34 4.91
C GLY A 80 -18.77 -3.66 3.69
N ASN A 81 -17.58 -3.07 3.67
CA ASN A 81 -16.60 -3.16 2.60
C ASN A 81 -15.22 -3.50 3.20
N THR A 82 -14.27 -3.88 2.34
CA THR A 82 -12.87 -3.96 2.76
C THR A 82 -12.36 -2.53 2.98
N GLN A 83 -12.08 -2.13 4.21
CA GLN A 83 -11.53 -0.81 4.50
C GLN A 83 -10.05 -0.89 4.83
N GLU A 84 -9.24 -0.07 4.16
CA GLU A 84 -7.83 0.05 4.45
C GLU A 84 -7.59 1.17 5.46
N ILE A 85 -7.37 0.79 6.73
CA ILE A 85 -7.10 1.74 7.80
C ILE A 85 -5.59 1.99 7.85
N ARG A 86 -5.18 3.26 7.75
CA ARG A 86 -3.77 3.69 7.86
C ARG A 86 -3.62 4.58 9.08
N GLY A 87 -2.74 4.21 10.00
CA GLY A 87 -2.57 4.94 11.24
C GLY A 87 -1.45 4.37 12.10
N ALA A 88 -1.14 5.03 13.21
CA ALA A 88 -0.21 4.50 14.20
C ALA A 88 -0.93 3.55 15.16
N ILE A 89 -0.28 2.46 15.57
CA ILE A 89 -0.75 1.67 16.72
C ILE A 89 -0.36 2.44 17.97
N SER A 90 -1.36 2.97 18.66
CA SER A 90 -1.17 3.75 19.90
C SER A 90 -1.20 2.88 21.14
N GLU A 91 -1.96 1.78 21.12
CA GLU A 91 -2.15 0.85 22.24
C GLU A 91 -2.51 -0.55 21.72
N ALA A 92 -2.10 -1.60 22.43
CA ALA A 92 -2.48 -2.98 22.18
C ALA A 92 -2.69 -3.71 23.51
N GLY A 93 -3.88 -4.26 23.72
CA GLY A 93 -4.26 -5.10 24.86
C GLY A 93 -4.47 -6.56 24.45
N ASP A 94 -5.05 -7.35 25.35
CA ASP A 94 -5.21 -8.80 25.18
C ASP A 94 -6.28 -9.20 24.16
N ASP A 95 -7.34 -8.40 24.00
CA ASP A 95 -8.46 -8.64 23.07
C ASP A 95 -8.53 -7.62 21.92
N TYR A 96 -7.89 -6.45 22.06
CA TYR A 96 -7.96 -5.36 21.09
C TYR A 96 -6.63 -4.63 20.86
N PHE A 97 -6.61 -3.76 19.85
CA PHE A 97 -5.62 -2.70 19.66
C PHE A 97 -6.29 -1.42 19.18
N ILE A 98 -5.62 -0.28 19.37
CA ILE A 98 -6.12 1.04 18.95
C ILE A 98 -5.24 1.58 17.82
N VAL A 99 -5.89 1.95 16.72
CA VAL A 99 -5.27 2.60 15.57
C VAL A 99 -5.70 4.06 15.53
N THR A 100 -4.72 4.98 15.55
CA THR A 100 -4.98 6.42 15.39
C THR A 100 -4.76 6.81 13.93
N ASP A 101 -5.82 7.25 13.23
CA ASP A 101 -5.75 7.74 11.84
C ASP A 101 -4.82 8.96 11.74
N ALA A 102 -3.75 8.81 10.97
CA ALA A 102 -2.73 9.84 10.77
C ALA A 102 -3.27 11.12 10.09
N ARG A 103 -4.43 11.05 9.43
CA ARG A 103 -5.08 12.20 8.77
C ARG A 103 -5.98 12.99 9.71
N ASN A 104 -6.83 12.28 10.45
CA ASN A 104 -7.95 12.90 11.19
C ASN A 104 -7.77 12.90 12.71
N ARG A 105 -6.75 12.22 13.25
CA ARG A 105 -6.52 11.98 14.69
C ARG A 105 -7.63 11.22 15.43
N TYR A 106 -8.64 10.70 14.72
CA TYR A 106 -9.58 9.77 15.32
C TYR A 106 -8.89 8.45 15.64
N TRP A 107 -9.15 7.94 16.83
CA TRP A 107 -8.76 6.60 17.25
C TRP A 107 -9.88 5.61 16.96
N THR A 108 -9.48 4.39 16.58
CA THR A 108 -10.39 3.28 16.28
C THR A 108 -9.92 2.05 17.05
N ARG A 109 -10.73 1.57 18.00
CA ARG A 109 -10.50 0.31 18.70
C ARG A 109 -10.92 -0.86 17.82
N LEU A 110 -10.05 -1.84 17.66
CA LEU A 110 -10.24 -3.02 16.81
C LEU A 110 -9.94 -4.29 17.61
N GLY A 111 -10.90 -5.22 17.68
CA GLY A 111 -10.66 -6.55 18.24
C GLY A 111 -9.92 -7.46 17.24
N TYR A 112 -9.06 -8.36 17.71
CA TYR A 112 -8.22 -9.20 16.85
C TYR A 112 -9.04 -10.12 15.92
N GLU A 113 -10.20 -10.59 16.39
CA GLU A 113 -11.16 -11.40 15.65
C GLU A 113 -11.77 -10.70 14.43
N HIS A 114 -11.82 -9.36 14.42
CA HIS A 114 -12.29 -8.58 13.28
C HIS A 114 -11.21 -8.37 12.20
N VAL A 115 -9.94 -8.67 12.49
CA VAL A 115 -8.81 -8.49 11.56
C VAL A 115 -8.61 -9.74 10.69
N LEU A 116 -9.11 -9.73 9.45
CA LEU A 116 -8.86 -10.89 8.58
C LEU A 116 -7.38 -11.04 8.15
N LYS A 117 -6.60 -9.94 8.06
CA LYS A 117 -5.16 -9.92 7.73
C LYS A 117 -4.52 -8.55 8.02
N VAL A 118 -3.31 -8.52 8.58
CA VAL A 118 -2.42 -7.33 8.54
C VAL A 118 -1.57 -7.38 7.28
N VAL A 119 -1.51 -6.29 6.49
CA VAL A 119 -0.82 -6.26 5.19
C VAL A 119 0.54 -5.57 5.31
N GLY A 120 1.34 -6.10 6.24
CA GLY A 120 2.71 -5.66 6.50
C GLY A 120 2.80 -4.42 7.40
N PHE A 121 3.93 -4.30 8.07
CA PHE A 121 4.28 -3.10 8.82
C PHE A 121 5.22 -2.28 7.96
N SER A 122 4.67 -1.23 7.35
CA SER A 122 5.47 -0.13 6.83
C SER A 122 5.98 0.68 8.02
N THR A 123 7.10 0.26 8.64
CA THR A 123 7.97 1.24 9.32
C THR A 123 8.09 2.43 8.37
N PRO A 124 7.81 3.69 8.78
CA PRO A 124 7.55 4.80 7.84
C PRO A 124 8.85 5.24 7.13
N LEU A 125 9.28 4.40 6.18
CA LEU A 125 10.61 4.12 5.62
C LEU A 125 11.82 4.52 6.49
N GLU A 126 11.68 4.32 7.81
CA GLU A 126 12.42 4.99 8.90
C GLU A 126 12.96 6.38 8.51
N THR A 127 12.06 7.18 7.94
CA THR A 127 12.31 8.29 6.98
C THR A 127 13.57 9.03 7.35
N ALA A 128 14.62 8.81 6.53
CA ALA A 128 16.02 8.98 6.87
C ALA A 128 16.30 10.25 7.71
N ARG A 129 16.26 10.13 9.05
CA ARG A 129 16.38 11.29 9.94
C ARG A 129 17.76 11.95 9.85
N SER A 130 18.79 11.16 9.54
CA SER A 130 20.07 11.66 9.07
C SER A 130 20.22 11.46 7.56
N PHE A 131 20.96 12.37 6.93
CA PHE A 131 21.23 12.35 5.49
C PHE A 131 22.04 11.10 5.07
N GLU A 132 22.79 10.50 6.00
CA GLU A 132 23.66 9.35 5.74
C GLU A 132 22.88 8.12 5.29
N ARG A 133 21.66 7.90 5.80
CA ARG A 133 20.79 6.81 5.34
C ARG A 133 20.29 7.01 3.91
N VAL A 134 20.26 8.25 3.41
CA VAL A 134 19.92 8.53 2.01
C VAL A 134 21.00 7.97 1.08
N LEU A 135 22.29 8.06 1.45
CA LEU A 135 23.42 7.48 0.70
C LEU A 135 23.26 5.97 0.46
N LEU A 136 22.54 5.26 1.34
CA LEU A 136 22.30 3.81 1.23
C LEU A 136 21.11 3.48 0.30
N LEU A 137 20.24 4.44 -0.01
CA LEU A 137 18.99 4.25 -0.74
C LEU A 137 19.01 4.80 -2.18
N VAL A 138 19.96 5.67 -2.52
CA VAL A 138 20.11 6.28 -3.86
C VAL A 138 21.53 6.16 -4.38
N LYS A 139 21.71 6.25 -5.69
CA LYS A 139 23.02 6.21 -6.34
C LYS A 139 23.24 7.43 -7.25
N PRO A 140 24.48 7.88 -7.47
CA PRO A 140 24.80 8.83 -8.53
C PRO A 140 24.20 8.39 -9.87
N GLY A 141 23.55 9.31 -10.57
CA GLY A 141 22.77 9.06 -11.79
C GLY A 141 21.25 8.90 -11.58
N ASP A 142 20.78 8.58 -10.37
CA ASP A 142 19.34 8.43 -10.06
C ASP A 142 18.58 9.75 -10.26
N LYS A 143 17.32 9.64 -10.72
CA LYS A 143 16.41 10.78 -10.87
C LYS A 143 15.63 11.04 -9.59
N ILE A 144 15.81 12.23 -9.02
CA ILE A 144 15.11 12.67 -7.81
C ILE A 144 14.45 14.04 -8.01
N THR A 145 13.41 14.28 -7.21
CA THR A 145 12.83 15.60 -6.96
C THR A 145 13.25 16.04 -5.56
N VAL A 146 13.77 17.26 -5.45
CA VAL A 146 14.10 17.91 -4.16
C VAL A 146 13.15 19.07 -3.96
N LEU A 147 12.59 19.15 -2.76
CA LEU A 147 11.84 20.30 -2.24
C LEU A 147 12.74 20.99 -1.21
N ASP A 148 13.11 22.24 -1.48
CA ASP A 148 13.97 23.00 -0.55
C ASP A 148 13.18 23.68 0.58
N SER A 149 13.90 24.32 1.49
CA SER A 149 13.36 25.08 2.63
C SER A 149 12.57 26.32 2.21
N SER A 150 12.85 26.89 1.02
CA SER A 150 12.07 27.97 0.41
C SER A 150 10.76 27.48 -0.24
N GLY A 151 10.58 26.16 -0.37
CA GLY A 151 9.44 25.53 -1.04
C GLY A 151 9.62 25.35 -2.56
N ARG A 152 10.82 25.61 -3.10
CA ARG A 152 11.13 25.43 -4.52
C ARG A 152 11.33 23.94 -4.82
N ILE A 153 10.81 23.51 -5.97
CA ILE A 153 10.92 22.12 -6.44
C ILE A 153 11.96 22.03 -7.55
N SER A 154 13.08 21.37 -7.26
CA SER A 154 14.18 21.10 -8.20
C SER A 154 14.14 19.63 -8.65
N LYS A 155 14.31 19.38 -9.96
CA LYS A 155 14.23 18.03 -10.56
C LYS A 155 15.47 17.76 -11.39
N GLY A 156 16.21 16.69 -11.07
CA GLY A 156 17.49 16.42 -11.70
C GLY A 156 17.97 14.97 -11.53
N LYS A 157 19.20 14.73 -11.96
CA LYS A 157 19.95 13.52 -11.61
C LYS A 157 20.93 13.82 -10.48
N ILE A 158 21.10 12.90 -9.53
CA ILE A 158 22.21 12.99 -8.57
C ILE A 158 23.53 12.99 -9.34
N ALA A 159 24.35 14.02 -9.15
CA ALA A 159 25.72 14.06 -9.64
C ALA A 159 26.67 13.50 -8.58
N GLU A 160 26.50 13.95 -7.33
CA GLU A 160 27.31 13.56 -6.17
C GLU A 160 26.45 13.73 -4.90
N LEU A 161 26.78 12.98 -3.85
CA LEU A 161 26.05 12.98 -2.59
C LEU A 161 27.05 12.83 -1.44
N SER A 162 27.01 13.74 -0.48
CA SER A 162 27.85 13.74 0.72
C SER A 162 26.96 13.70 1.98
N PRO A 163 27.51 13.51 3.19
CA PRO A 163 26.71 13.60 4.43
C PRO A 163 26.09 14.98 4.70
N SER A 164 26.61 16.05 4.08
CA SER A 164 26.21 17.44 4.33
C SER A 164 25.64 18.17 3.10
N SER A 165 25.74 17.59 1.90
CA SER A 165 25.29 18.21 0.65
C SER A 165 24.88 17.21 -0.43
N LEU A 166 24.05 17.67 -1.36
CA LEU A 166 23.55 16.92 -2.50
C LEU A 166 23.72 17.75 -3.78
N ARG A 167 24.57 17.26 -4.68
CA ARG A 167 24.83 17.92 -5.96
C ARG A 167 23.93 17.32 -7.03
N LEU A 168 23.08 18.15 -7.62
CA LEU A 168 22.03 17.77 -8.56
C LEU A 168 22.28 18.38 -9.94
N PHE A 169 22.32 17.52 -10.96
CA PHE A 169 22.38 17.93 -12.35
C PHE A 169 20.98 18.28 -12.85
N VAL A 170 20.70 19.58 -12.96
CA VAL A 170 19.43 20.18 -13.39
C VAL A 170 19.69 21.02 -14.64
N ASN A 171 18.95 20.81 -15.73
CA ASN A 171 19.05 21.61 -16.95
C ASN A 171 20.49 21.81 -17.50
N ARG A 172 21.34 20.78 -17.37
CA ARG A 172 22.79 20.76 -17.71
C ARG A 172 23.74 21.53 -16.76
N THR A 173 23.24 22.11 -15.68
CA THR A 173 24.05 22.75 -14.63
C THR A 173 24.06 21.90 -13.36
N VAL A 174 25.18 21.91 -12.63
CA VAL A 174 25.26 21.30 -11.29
C VAL A 174 24.84 22.35 -10.27
N HIS A 175 23.78 22.05 -9.52
CA HIS A 175 23.33 22.84 -8.37
C HIS A 175 23.68 22.07 -7.11
N ASP A 176 24.26 22.74 -6.12
CA ASP A 176 24.52 22.15 -4.82
C ASP A 176 23.39 22.49 -3.84
N PHE A 177 22.94 21.49 -3.09
CA PHE A 177 21.87 21.60 -2.10
C PHE A 177 22.40 21.16 -0.74
N PRO A 178 22.74 22.11 0.16
CA PRO A 178 23.10 21.81 1.55
C PRO A 178 21.98 21.05 2.27
N ALA A 179 22.35 20.08 3.12
CA ALA A 179 21.40 19.19 3.77
C ALA A 179 20.40 19.91 4.71
N ASP A 180 20.77 21.06 5.27
CA ASP A 180 19.89 21.92 6.08
C ASP A 180 18.85 22.69 5.26
N GLN A 181 19.10 22.86 3.95
CA GLN A 181 18.19 23.50 3.00
C GLN A 181 17.23 22.50 2.34
N ILE A 182 17.44 21.19 2.49
CA ILE A 182 16.59 20.16 1.89
C ILE A 182 15.43 19.84 2.84
N ARG A 183 14.19 20.07 2.40
CA ARG A 183 12.98 19.76 3.16
C ARG A 183 12.45 18.37 2.87
N GLU A 184 12.50 17.95 1.60
CA GLU A 184 12.06 16.62 1.16
C GLU A 184 12.84 16.17 -0.08
N ILE A 185 13.19 14.88 -0.15
CA ILE A 185 13.69 14.21 -1.35
C ILE A 185 12.74 13.09 -1.73
N THR A 186 12.28 13.11 -2.97
CA THR A 186 11.35 12.15 -3.55
C THR A 186 12.02 11.45 -4.72
N GLN A 187 12.29 10.14 -4.61
CA GLN A 187 12.84 9.32 -5.69
C GLN A 187 11.70 8.88 -6.61
N ARG A 188 11.81 9.18 -7.91
CA ARG A 188 10.87 8.65 -8.89
C ARG A 188 11.32 7.26 -9.32
N ARG A 189 10.82 6.22 -8.64
CA ARG A 189 11.11 4.84 -9.02
C ARG A 189 10.38 4.48 -10.31
N SER A 190 11.14 4.29 -11.38
CA SER A 190 10.67 3.56 -12.56
C SER A 190 10.51 2.09 -12.19
N ASN A 191 9.31 1.71 -11.76
CA ASN A 191 8.98 0.30 -11.53
C ASN A 191 8.89 -0.43 -12.86
N HIS A 192 10.03 -0.86 -13.41
CA HIS A 192 10.13 -1.65 -14.64
C HIS A 192 9.33 -2.98 -14.59
N LEU A 193 8.86 -3.37 -13.40
CA LEU A 193 7.93 -4.48 -13.15
C LEU A 193 6.45 -4.17 -13.44
N GLY A 194 6.10 -2.94 -13.85
CA GLY A 194 4.74 -2.56 -14.24
C GLY A 194 4.32 -3.22 -15.55
N LEU A 195 5.05 -2.92 -16.63
CA LEU A 195 4.96 -3.57 -17.94
C LEU A 195 4.76 -5.10 -17.88
N THR A 196 5.59 -5.84 -17.13
CA THR A 196 5.48 -7.30 -17.04
C THR A 196 4.19 -7.75 -16.37
N LYS A 197 3.66 -7.02 -15.39
CA LYS A 197 2.35 -7.32 -14.78
C LYS A 197 1.19 -6.98 -15.70
N GLY A 198 1.28 -5.85 -16.43
CA GLY A 198 0.26 -5.46 -17.42
C GLY A 198 0.09 -6.51 -18.52
N VAL A 199 1.20 -7.01 -19.08
CA VAL A 199 1.19 -8.07 -20.10
C VAL A 199 0.56 -9.37 -19.57
N VAL A 200 0.92 -9.80 -18.34
CA VAL A 200 0.35 -11.03 -17.74
C VAL A 200 -1.17 -10.91 -17.57
N ILE A 201 -1.68 -9.79 -17.03
CA ILE A 201 -3.13 -9.60 -16.85
C ILE A 201 -3.85 -9.55 -18.21
N GLY A 202 -3.30 -8.85 -19.20
CA GLY A 202 -3.85 -8.82 -20.56
C GLY A 202 -3.92 -10.21 -21.21
N SER A 203 -2.86 -11.01 -21.10
CA SER A 203 -2.83 -12.38 -21.64
C SER A 203 -3.85 -13.31 -20.99
N GLY A 204 -4.11 -13.17 -19.69
CA GLY A 204 -5.08 -14.00 -18.97
C GLY A 204 -6.51 -13.81 -19.47
N ILE A 205 -6.90 -12.56 -19.73
CA ILE A 205 -8.24 -12.23 -20.26
C ILE A 205 -8.40 -12.75 -21.71
N GLY A 206 -7.38 -12.55 -22.55
CA GLY A 206 -7.39 -13.06 -23.93
C GLY A 206 -7.50 -14.58 -24.02
N LEU A 207 -6.74 -15.31 -23.20
CA LEU A 207 -6.84 -16.77 -23.09
C LEU A 207 -8.20 -17.23 -22.58
N GLY A 208 -8.74 -16.58 -21.54
CA GLY A 208 -10.06 -16.93 -20.99
C GLY A 208 -11.20 -16.86 -22.00
N LEU A 209 -11.25 -15.77 -22.79
CA LEU A 209 -12.24 -15.61 -23.87
C LEU A 209 -12.06 -16.65 -24.99
N THR A 210 -10.82 -17.03 -25.30
CA THR A 210 -10.52 -18.05 -26.31
C THR A 210 -10.99 -19.44 -25.88
N ILE A 211 -10.75 -19.80 -24.61
CA ILE A 211 -11.18 -21.08 -24.04
C ILE A 211 -12.71 -21.17 -24.06
N LEU A 212 -13.42 -20.08 -23.72
CA LEU A 212 -14.88 -19.99 -23.84
C LEU A 212 -15.36 -20.17 -25.29
N ALA A 213 -14.73 -19.52 -26.27
CA ALA A 213 -15.10 -19.64 -27.68
C ALA A 213 -14.90 -21.07 -28.22
N VAL A 214 -13.79 -21.73 -27.86
CA VAL A 214 -13.50 -23.13 -28.25
C VAL A 214 -14.46 -24.12 -27.55
N ALA A 215 -14.79 -23.87 -26.28
CA ALA A 215 -15.78 -24.67 -25.56
C ALA A 215 -17.20 -24.59 -26.16
N GLY A 216 -17.51 -23.50 -26.87
CA GLY A 216 -18.74 -23.34 -27.66
C GLY A 216 -18.85 -24.24 -28.90
N GLY A 217 -17.82 -25.01 -29.24
CA GLY A 217 -17.89 -26.08 -30.25
C GLY A 217 -17.76 -25.66 -31.71
N CYS A 218 -17.54 -24.38 -32.01
CA CYS A 218 -17.34 -23.90 -33.39
C CYS A 218 -15.93 -24.24 -33.90
N GLY A 219 -15.81 -25.31 -34.70
CA GLY A 219 -14.52 -25.78 -35.24
C GLY A 219 -13.86 -24.80 -36.22
N GLU A 220 -14.63 -24.08 -37.03
CA GLU A 220 -14.11 -23.11 -38.01
C GLU A 220 -13.72 -21.77 -37.36
N CYS A 221 -14.27 -21.46 -36.18
CA CYS A 221 -13.98 -20.23 -35.44
C CYS A 221 -12.54 -20.16 -34.90
N VAL A 222 -11.73 -21.23 -34.98
CA VAL A 222 -10.35 -21.25 -34.48
C VAL A 222 -9.49 -20.18 -35.18
N GLY A 223 -9.64 -20.00 -36.50
CA GLY A 223 -8.91 -18.96 -37.25
C GLY A 223 -9.31 -17.54 -36.83
N ALA A 224 -10.62 -17.29 -36.69
CA ALA A 224 -11.15 -16.01 -36.21
C ALA A 224 -10.74 -15.72 -34.75
N GLY A 225 -10.73 -16.75 -33.89
CA GLY A 225 -10.29 -16.64 -32.50
C GLY A 225 -8.81 -16.29 -32.36
N LEU A 226 -7.94 -16.79 -33.24
CA LEU A 226 -6.53 -16.41 -33.30
C LEU A 226 -6.34 -14.94 -33.75
N ALA A 227 -7.10 -14.48 -34.74
CA ALA A 227 -7.07 -13.07 -35.15
C ALA A 227 -7.58 -12.14 -34.02
N LEU A 228 -8.67 -12.51 -33.35
CA LEU A 228 -9.26 -11.75 -32.25
C LEU A 228 -8.39 -11.75 -30.98
N THR A 229 -7.63 -12.82 -30.72
CA THR A 229 -6.62 -12.80 -29.63
C THR A 229 -5.43 -11.91 -29.95
N GLY A 230 -4.96 -11.88 -31.20
CA GLY A 230 -3.93 -10.93 -31.61
C GLY A 230 -4.35 -9.47 -31.36
N LEU A 231 -5.57 -9.11 -31.78
CA LEU A 231 -6.17 -7.80 -31.51
C LEU A 231 -6.37 -7.53 -30.01
N GLY A 232 -6.96 -8.47 -29.28
CA GLY A 232 -7.22 -8.33 -27.84
C GLY A 232 -5.93 -8.20 -27.01
N ALA A 233 -4.89 -8.96 -27.34
CA ALA A 233 -3.58 -8.85 -26.72
C ALA A 233 -2.90 -7.51 -27.04
N GLY A 234 -2.98 -7.04 -28.28
CA GLY A 234 -2.46 -5.73 -28.68
C GLY A 234 -3.13 -4.56 -27.94
N ILE A 235 -4.46 -4.56 -27.87
CA ILE A 235 -5.24 -3.55 -27.15
C ILE A 235 -4.96 -3.62 -25.64
N GLY A 236 -4.94 -4.82 -25.05
CA GLY A 236 -4.63 -5.03 -23.63
C GLY A 236 -3.22 -4.58 -23.25
N ALA A 237 -2.22 -4.87 -24.09
CA ALA A 237 -0.85 -4.39 -23.90
C ALA A 237 -0.75 -2.86 -24.05
N GLY A 238 -1.46 -2.27 -25.01
CA GLY A 238 -1.53 -0.81 -25.21
C GLY A 238 -2.12 -0.08 -24.01
N ILE A 239 -3.25 -0.55 -23.49
CA ILE A 239 -3.89 0.01 -22.28
C ILE A 239 -2.99 -0.20 -21.05
N GLY A 240 -2.38 -1.38 -20.89
CA GLY A 240 -1.44 -1.67 -19.80
C GLY A 240 -0.24 -0.72 -19.79
N ALA A 241 0.40 -0.51 -20.95
CA ALA A 241 1.51 0.42 -21.09
C ALA A 241 1.11 1.88 -20.88
N ALA A 242 -0.08 2.29 -21.34
CA ALA A 242 -0.61 3.63 -21.11
C ALA A 242 -0.84 3.91 -19.61
N LEU A 243 -1.43 2.96 -18.87
CA LEU A 243 -1.65 3.09 -17.43
C LEU A 243 -0.34 3.08 -16.63
N ASP A 244 0.65 2.25 -16.99
CA ASP A 244 1.97 2.23 -16.34
C ASP A 244 2.74 3.57 -16.56
N GLY A 245 2.53 4.24 -17.69
CA GLY A 245 3.07 5.59 -17.95
C GLY A 245 2.39 6.71 -17.13
N VAL A 246 1.15 6.49 -16.69
CA VAL A 246 0.32 7.44 -15.92
C VAL A 246 0.51 7.26 -14.41
N ILE A 247 0.53 6.04 -13.89
CA ILE A 247 0.61 5.75 -12.44
C ILE A 247 2.06 5.94 -11.94
N ARG A 248 2.39 7.18 -11.59
CA ARG A 248 3.73 7.56 -11.12
C ARG A 248 3.83 7.40 -9.61
N HIS A 249 4.48 6.32 -9.19
CA HIS A 249 4.88 6.13 -7.78
C HIS A 249 6.14 6.92 -7.46
N ASP A 250 5.96 8.20 -7.17
CA ASP A 250 6.98 9.04 -6.54
C ASP A 250 7.07 8.66 -5.04
N VAL A 251 8.26 8.26 -4.58
CA VAL A 251 8.49 7.74 -3.21
C VAL A 251 9.34 8.73 -2.42
N THR A 252 8.81 9.28 -1.33
CA THR A 252 9.60 10.09 -0.39
C THR A 252 10.62 9.21 0.33
N ILE A 253 11.90 9.51 0.14
CA ILE A 253 13.04 8.78 0.72
C ILE A 253 13.70 9.54 1.87
N TYR A 254 13.55 10.86 1.88
CA TYR A 254 14.00 11.76 2.93
C TYR A 254 12.94 12.83 3.13
N ARG A 255 12.61 13.14 4.38
CA ARG A 255 11.91 14.36 4.77
C ARG A 255 12.62 14.86 6.01
N ALA A 256 13.11 16.09 5.96
CA ALA A 256 13.73 16.70 7.14
C ALA A 256 12.73 16.68 8.29
N PRO A 257 13.16 16.46 9.55
CA PRO A 257 12.27 16.61 10.69
C PRO A 257 11.71 18.03 10.64
N GLY A 258 10.41 18.14 10.42
CA GLY A 258 9.76 19.43 10.30
C GLY A 258 10.09 20.24 11.55
N ARG A 259 10.54 21.49 11.37
CA ARG A 259 10.64 22.44 12.49
C ARG A 259 9.22 22.72 12.94
N THR A 260 8.71 21.87 13.84
CA THR A 260 7.40 22.01 14.47
C THR A 260 7.37 23.39 15.09
N SER A 261 6.64 24.31 14.46
CA SER A 261 6.62 25.71 14.88
C SER A 261 6.09 25.77 16.31
N SER A 262 6.97 26.00 17.28
CA SER A 262 6.68 26.18 18.72
C SER A 262 5.93 27.49 19.01
N ARG A 263 5.02 27.87 18.12
CA ARG A 263 4.30 29.14 18.03
C ARG A 263 2.85 29.02 18.54
N LEU A 264 2.59 27.99 19.36
CA LEU A 264 1.27 27.63 19.87
C LEU A 264 1.27 27.26 21.37
N ALA A 265 2.28 27.74 22.11
CA ALA A 265 2.42 27.53 23.56
C ALA A 265 2.53 28.84 24.39
N THR A 266 2.53 30.01 23.73
CA THR A 266 2.75 31.32 24.40
C THR A 266 1.50 32.22 24.37
N GLU A 267 0.53 31.95 23.49
CA GLU A 267 -0.64 32.82 23.26
C GLU A 267 -1.95 32.26 23.85
N ASN A 268 -1.89 31.74 25.09
CA ASN A 268 -3.10 31.64 25.92
C ASN A 268 -2.83 31.79 27.43
N ARG A 269 -1.86 32.63 27.82
CA ARG A 269 -1.72 33.11 29.20
C ARG A 269 -2.36 34.49 29.36
N ARG A 270 -3.65 34.61 28.99
CA ARG A 270 -4.47 35.75 29.40
C ARG A 270 -4.81 35.57 30.87
N GLU A 271 -4.30 36.45 31.72
CA GLU A 271 -4.62 36.43 33.15
C GLU A 271 -6.11 36.77 33.36
N PRO A 272 -6.80 36.10 34.29
CA PRO A 272 -8.16 36.45 34.64
C PRO A 272 -8.17 37.82 35.35
N SER A 273 -8.63 38.85 34.63
CA SER A 273 -8.74 40.21 35.17
C SER A 273 -9.62 40.21 36.42
N SER A 274 -9.02 40.53 37.58
CA SER A 274 -9.71 40.57 38.86
C SER A 274 -10.58 41.82 38.96
N SER A 275 -11.83 41.71 38.49
CA SER A 275 -12.85 42.74 38.69
C SER A 275 -13.27 42.77 40.16
N LYS A 276 -12.74 43.74 40.91
CA LYS A 276 -13.19 44.04 42.29
C LYS A 276 -14.64 44.51 42.26
N PHE A 277 -15.50 43.85 43.04
CA PHE A 277 -16.76 44.45 43.48
C PHE A 277 -16.52 45.24 44.77
N PHE A 278 -17.15 46.41 44.83
CA PHE A 278 -17.34 47.27 46.00
C PHE A 278 -18.83 47.66 46.02
#